data_AF-A0A2U2RHU8-F1
#
_entry.id   AF-A0A2U2RHU8-F1
#
_cell.length_a   1.000
_cell.length_b   1.000
_cell.length_c   1.000
_cell.angle_alpha   90.00
_cell.angle_beta   90.00
_cell.angle_gamma   90.00
#
_symmetry.space_group_name_H-M   'P 1'
#
loop_
_entity.id
_entity.type
_entity.pdbx_description
1 polymer ?
#
loop_
_entity_poly.entity_id
_entity_poly.type
_entity_poly.pdbx_seq_one_letter_code
_entity_poly.pdbx_strand_id
1 'polypeptide(L)'
;MTTGDWLTTGETASMLGVSRQHVVDLCDRGELSFSRTGSHRRVRRTEVERLLEPQLTREQEKSLWLHRALLGPLMREPETVLDRARENIRTWQTRHRPDGMASRYLTQWNDVIDGGVDEVAAVLTSPDEHSSELRQNTPFAGVLPDRDRVQVLRSFREHWDRKHAAA
;
A
#
# COMPACT_ATOMS: atom_id res chain seq x y z
N MET A 1 -6.42 -7.84 -28.57
CA MET A 1 -5.59 -6.64 -28.78
C MET A 1 -6.53 -5.45 -28.82
N THR A 2 -6.66 -4.74 -27.70
CA THR A 2 -7.65 -3.66 -27.53
C THR A 2 -7.00 -2.33 -27.90
N THR A 3 -7.61 -1.59 -28.81
CA THR A 3 -7.12 -0.35 -29.46
C THR A 3 -6.91 0.85 -28.50
N GLY A 4 -6.93 0.65 -27.18
CA GLY A 4 -6.90 1.70 -26.16
C GLY A 4 -5.67 1.70 -25.24
N ASP A 5 -4.64 0.92 -25.55
CA ASP A 5 -3.49 0.71 -24.65
C ASP A 5 -2.49 1.89 -24.66
N TRP A 6 -2.49 2.70 -25.71
CA TRP A 6 -1.57 3.82 -25.92
C TRP A 6 -2.32 5.14 -26.13
N LEU A 7 -2.08 6.09 -25.24
CA LEU A 7 -2.71 7.41 -25.19
C LEU A 7 -1.78 8.45 -25.82
N THR A 8 -2.37 9.42 -26.51
CA THR A 8 -1.70 10.67 -26.85
C THR A 8 -1.43 11.50 -25.59
N THR A 9 -0.52 12.48 -25.69
CA THR A 9 -0.31 13.43 -24.58
C THR A 9 -1.55 14.28 -24.29
N GLY A 10 -2.47 14.44 -25.26
CA GLY A 10 -3.75 15.12 -25.04
C GLY A 10 -4.71 14.27 -24.20
N GLU A 11 -4.91 13.00 -24.57
CA GLU A 11 -5.75 12.08 -23.78
C GLU A 11 -5.18 11.85 -22.38
N THR A 12 -3.85 11.73 -22.26
CA THR A 12 -3.17 11.63 -20.96
C THR A 12 -3.43 12.86 -20.10
N ALA A 13 -3.34 14.06 -20.68
CA ALA A 13 -3.60 15.31 -19.96
C ALA A 13 -5.05 15.40 -19.48
N SER A 14 -6.01 15.00 -20.32
CA SER A 14 -7.42 14.93 -19.95
C SER A 14 -7.67 13.94 -18.80
N MET A 15 -7.02 12.77 -18.81
CA MET A 15 -7.14 11.78 -17.74
C MET A 15 -6.53 12.27 -16.42
N LEU A 16 -5.37 12.93 -16.48
CA LEU A 16 -4.67 13.46 -15.31
C LEU A 16 -5.26 14.78 -14.78
N GLY A 17 -6.18 15.42 -15.52
CA GLY A 17 -6.71 16.73 -15.16
C GLY A 17 -5.67 17.87 -15.21
N VAL A 18 -4.64 17.73 -16.05
CA VAL A 18 -3.52 18.69 -16.19
C VAL A 18 -3.42 19.23 -17.63
N SER A 19 -2.52 20.18 -17.87
CA SER A 19 -2.28 20.68 -19.23
C SER A 19 -1.46 19.67 -20.05
N ARG A 20 -1.65 19.68 -21.38
CA ARG A 20 -0.81 18.87 -22.30
C ARG A 20 0.68 19.20 -22.16
N GLN A 21 1.03 20.47 -21.93
CA GLN A 21 2.43 20.86 -21.75
C GLN A 21 3.02 20.21 -20.49
N HIS A 22 2.26 20.13 -19.40
CA HIS A 22 2.70 19.44 -18.19
C HIS A 22 3.02 17.96 -18.44
N VAL A 23 2.21 17.25 -19.23
CA VAL A 23 2.49 15.86 -19.64
C VAL A 23 3.77 15.75 -20.46
N VAL A 24 4.05 16.73 -21.32
CA VAL A 24 5.32 16.78 -22.07
C VAL A 24 6.50 16.98 -21.12
N ASP A 25 6.37 17.89 -20.15
CA ASP A 25 7.43 18.14 -19.18
C ASP A 25 7.69 16.91 -18.30
N LEU A 26 6.64 16.18 -17.89
CA LEU A 26 6.77 14.90 -17.16
C LEU A 26 7.54 13.86 -18.00
N CYS A 27 7.25 13.76 -19.29
CA CYS A 27 7.99 12.88 -20.19
C CYS A 27 9.46 13.27 -20.30
N ASP A 28 9.74 14.58 -20.41
CA ASP A 28 11.10 15.10 -20.62
C ASP A 28 11.96 15.03 -19.35
N ARG A 29 11.35 15.11 -18.17
CA ARG A 29 11.99 14.84 -16.87
C ARG A 29 12.15 13.35 -16.56
N GLY A 30 11.58 12.46 -17.37
CA GLY A 30 11.61 11.01 -17.13
C GLY A 30 10.66 10.53 -16.04
N GLU A 31 9.77 11.40 -15.55
CA GLU A 31 8.75 11.09 -14.54
C GLU A 31 7.54 10.35 -15.14
N LEU A 32 7.39 10.37 -16.47
CA LEU A 32 6.36 9.62 -17.19
C LEU A 32 6.95 8.85 -18.36
N SER A 33 6.86 7.53 -18.31
CA SER A 33 7.33 6.65 -19.37
C SER A 33 6.52 6.83 -20.65
N PHE A 34 7.20 7.02 -21.79
CA PHE A 34 6.55 7.17 -23.09
C PHE A 34 7.31 6.42 -24.20
N SER A 35 6.60 6.10 -25.26
CA SER A 35 7.17 5.66 -26.54
C SER A 35 6.96 6.74 -27.60
N ARG A 36 7.76 6.70 -28.67
CA ARG A 36 7.58 7.57 -29.84
C ARG A 36 6.98 6.79 -31.00
N THR A 37 5.94 7.35 -31.60
CA THR A 37 5.38 6.89 -32.88
C THR A 37 5.57 8.03 -33.88
N GLY A 38 6.64 7.93 -34.69
CA GLY A 38 7.14 9.07 -35.45
C GLY A 38 7.58 10.20 -34.51
N SER A 39 7.09 11.41 -34.75
CA SER A 39 7.40 12.59 -33.93
C SER A 39 6.54 12.72 -32.67
N HIS A 40 5.55 11.83 -32.45
CA HIS A 40 4.55 12.01 -31.40
C HIS A 40 4.84 11.06 -30.21
N ARG A 41 4.77 11.60 -28.99
CA ARG A 41 4.81 10.79 -27.76
C ARG A 41 3.50 9.98 -27.60
N ARG A 42 3.61 8.76 -27.10
CA ARG A 42 2.53 7.86 -26.72
C ARG A 42 2.81 7.30 -25.33
N VAL A 43 1.84 7.45 -24.43
CA VAL A 43 1.94 7.01 -23.03
C VAL A 43 1.05 5.78 -22.87
N ARG A 44 1.52 4.74 -22.19
CA ARG A 44 0.64 3.60 -21.90
C ARG A 44 -0.47 4.02 -20.95
N ARG A 45 -1.71 3.58 -21.20
CA ARG A 45 -2.84 3.85 -20.29
C ARG A 45 -2.53 3.39 -18.86
N THR A 46 -1.94 2.22 -18.69
CA THR A 46 -1.54 1.68 -17.37
C THR A 46 -0.56 2.57 -16.61
N GLU A 47 0.28 3.34 -17.33
CA GLU A 47 1.21 4.28 -16.70
C GLU A 47 0.49 5.54 -16.22
N VAL A 48 -0.51 6.00 -16.97
CA VAL A 48 -1.38 7.12 -16.57
C VAL A 48 -2.23 6.73 -15.36
N GLU A 49 -2.79 5.52 -15.36
CA GLU A 49 -3.55 4.98 -14.24
C GLU A 49 -2.69 4.89 -12.96
N ARG A 50 -1.43 4.44 -13.07
CA ARG A 50 -0.48 4.44 -11.94
C ARG A 50 -0.22 5.82 -11.33
N LEU A 51 -0.24 6.88 -12.15
CA LEU A 51 -0.07 8.26 -11.67
C LEU A 51 -1.34 8.81 -11.01
N LEU A 52 -2.51 8.28 -11.38
CA LEU A 52 -3.79 8.61 -10.77
C LEU A 52 -4.01 7.85 -9.46
N GLU A 53 -3.39 6.68 -9.31
CA GLU A 53 -3.41 5.93 -8.06
C GLU A 53 -2.78 6.78 -6.94
N PRO A 54 -3.49 6.99 -5.81
CA PRO A 54 -2.94 7.70 -4.67
C PRO A 54 -1.61 7.07 -4.26
N GLN A 55 -0.53 7.85 -4.35
CA GLN A 55 0.76 7.39 -3.84
C GLN A 55 0.72 7.36 -2.32
N LEU A 56 1.14 6.25 -1.74
CA LEU A 56 1.28 6.12 -0.31
C LEU A 56 2.25 7.18 0.22
N THR A 57 1.86 7.85 1.31
CA THR A 57 2.80 8.68 2.06
C THR A 57 3.96 7.81 2.59
N ARG A 58 5.10 8.42 2.93
CA ARG A 58 6.24 7.70 3.52
C ARG A 58 5.85 6.87 4.74
N GLU A 59 4.97 7.38 5.60
CA GLU A 59 4.49 6.64 6.78
C GLU A 59 3.56 5.47 6.41
N GLN A 60 2.73 5.61 5.37
CA GLN A 60 1.93 4.50 4.85
C GLN A 60 2.78 3.43 4.15
N GLU A 61 3.80 3.82 3.37
CA GLU A 61 4.77 2.87 2.80
C GLU A 61 5.55 2.15 3.91
N LYS A 62 5.99 2.87 4.95
CA LYS A 62 6.64 2.29 6.13
C LYS A 62 5.74 1.31 6.87
N SER A 63 4.47 1.66 7.05
CA SER A 63 3.46 0.78 7.65
C SER A 63 3.28 -0.48 6.81
N LEU A 64 3.13 -0.34 5.48
CA LEU A 64 3.05 -1.48 4.56
C LEU A 64 4.31 -2.36 4.62
N TRP A 65 5.49 -1.76 4.69
CA TRP A 65 6.77 -2.48 4.80
C TRP A 65 6.86 -3.31 6.08
N LEU A 66 6.44 -2.73 7.22
CA LEU A 66 6.36 -3.43 8.50
C LEU A 66 5.38 -4.61 8.46
N HIS A 67 4.21 -4.43 7.86
CA HIS A 67 3.17 -5.47 7.83
C HIS A 67 3.51 -6.60 6.87
N ARG A 68 4.23 -6.34 5.78
CA ARG A 68 4.80 -7.41 4.93
C ARG A 68 5.73 -8.35 5.69
N ALA A 69 6.45 -7.86 6.71
CA ALA A 69 7.30 -8.71 7.54
C ALA A 69 6.51 -9.71 8.39
N LEU A 70 5.22 -9.45 8.66
CA LEU A 70 4.35 -10.37 9.39
C LEU A 70 3.98 -11.61 8.57
N LEU A 71 4.13 -11.59 7.24
CA LEU A 71 3.85 -12.76 6.39
C LEU A 71 4.74 -13.95 6.76
N GLY A 72 5.99 -13.71 7.14
CA GLY A 72 6.90 -14.80 7.54
C GLY A 72 6.36 -15.60 8.73
N PRO A 73 6.12 -14.95 9.90
CA PRO A 73 5.44 -15.58 11.02
C PRO A 73 4.06 -16.16 10.66
N LEU A 74 3.22 -15.40 9.94
CA LEU A 74 1.86 -15.83 9.58
C LEU A 74 1.85 -17.13 8.77
N MET A 75 2.80 -17.33 7.86
CA MET A 75 2.89 -18.55 7.04
C MET A 75 3.53 -19.73 7.78
N ARG A 76 4.31 -19.48 8.83
CA ARG A 76 4.95 -20.54 9.63
C ARG A 76 4.07 -21.03 10.76
N GLU A 77 3.44 -20.10 11.48
CA GLU A 77 2.68 -20.36 12.70
C GLU A 77 1.36 -19.54 12.69
N PRO A 78 0.45 -19.82 11.74
CA PRO A 78 -0.74 -19.00 11.52
C PRO A 78 -1.61 -18.91 12.77
N GLU A 79 -1.91 -20.04 13.43
CA GLU A 79 -2.75 -20.05 14.62
C GLU A 79 -2.18 -19.19 15.75
N THR A 80 -0.86 -19.28 16.01
CA THR A 80 -0.21 -18.46 17.04
C THR A 80 -0.29 -16.97 16.73
N VAL A 81 -0.13 -16.58 15.47
CA VAL A 81 -0.22 -15.18 15.03
C VAL A 81 -1.65 -14.67 15.14
N LEU A 82 -2.62 -15.43 14.65
CA LEU A 82 -4.04 -15.05 14.67
C LEU A 82 -4.60 -15.02 16.10
N ASP A 83 -4.22 -15.97 16.95
CA ASP A 83 -4.65 -15.99 18.36
C ASP A 83 -4.12 -14.79 19.13
N ARG A 84 -2.86 -14.40 18.89
CA ARG A 84 -2.30 -13.18 19.48
C ARG A 84 -3.04 -11.93 19.03
N ALA A 85 -3.41 -11.86 17.74
CA ALA A 85 -4.22 -10.76 17.23
C ALA A 85 -5.62 -10.74 17.88
N ARG A 86 -6.29 -11.89 18.01
CA ARG A 86 -7.58 -12.03 18.71
C ARG A 86 -7.48 -11.60 20.18
N GLU A 87 -6.40 -11.98 20.87
CA GLU A 87 -6.15 -11.57 22.26
C GLU A 87 -5.98 -10.05 22.39
N ASN A 88 -5.22 -9.44 21.48
CA ASN A 88 -5.07 -7.98 21.41
C ASN A 88 -6.42 -7.29 21.17
N ILE A 89 -7.23 -7.79 20.24
CA ILE A 89 -8.58 -7.27 19.97
C ILE A 89 -9.45 -7.34 21.23
N ARG A 90 -9.54 -8.51 21.87
CA ARG A 90 -10.33 -8.69 23.12
C ARG A 90 -9.86 -7.72 24.19
N THR A 91 -8.54 -7.56 24.36
CA THR A 91 -7.97 -6.65 25.35
C THR A 91 -8.36 -5.20 25.07
N TRP A 92 -8.27 -4.75 23.83
CA TRP A 92 -8.53 -3.35 23.47
C TRP A 92 -10.02 -3.02 23.43
N GLN A 93 -10.88 -3.97 23.05
CA GLN A 93 -12.34 -3.82 23.11
C GLN A 93 -12.82 -3.44 24.51
N THR A 94 -12.21 -3.97 25.57
CA THR A 94 -12.58 -3.61 26.96
C THR A 94 -12.22 -2.16 27.34
N ARG A 95 -11.30 -1.53 26.60
CA ARG A 95 -10.78 -0.18 26.88
C ARG A 95 -11.44 0.90 26.03
N HIS A 96 -12.13 0.52 24.96
CA HIS A 96 -12.77 1.45 24.02
C HIS A 96 -14.28 1.51 24.22
N ARG A 97 -14.88 2.65 23.87
CA ARG A 97 -16.33 2.78 23.84
C ARG A 97 -16.91 1.89 22.74
N PRO A 98 -17.99 1.13 22.98
CA PRO A 98 -18.57 0.22 21.98
C PRO A 98 -18.94 0.88 20.66
N ASP A 99 -19.31 2.17 20.69
CA ASP A 99 -19.73 2.99 19.54
C ASP A 99 -18.60 3.86 18.95
N GLY A 100 -17.37 3.72 19.44
CA GLY A 100 -16.23 4.49 18.98
C GLY A 100 -15.64 4.01 17.64
N MET A 101 -14.92 4.90 16.95
CA MET A 101 -14.22 4.57 15.69
C MET A 101 -13.24 3.40 15.84
N ALA A 102 -12.52 3.31 16.96
CA ALA A 102 -11.61 2.20 17.26
C ALA A 102 -12.35 0.85 17.23
N SER A 103 -13.54 0.77 17.81
CA SER A 103 -14.36 -0.44 17.84
C SER A 103 -14.77 -0.90 16.43
N ARG A 104 -14.99 0.03 15.49
CA ARG A 104 -15.28 -0.32 14.09
C ARG A 104 -14.12 -1.03 13.40
N TYR A 105 -12.89 -0.56 13.60
CA TYR A 105 -11.70 -1.23 13.05
C TYR A 105 -11.43 -2.57 13.73
N LEU A 106 -11.69 -2.70 15.04
CA LEU A 106 -11.56 -3.98 15.75
C LEU A 106 -12.57 -5.02 15.23
N THR A 107 -13.80 -4.62 14.92
CA THR A 107 -14.78 -5.50 14.29
C THR A 107 -14.32 -5.94 12.90
N GLN A 108 -13.89 -5.01 12.05
CA GLN A 108 -13.38 -5.35 10.72
C GLN A 108 -12.17 -6.30 10.79
N TRP A 109 -11.27 -6.09 11.75
CA TRP A 109 -10.15 -7.01 11.94
C TRP A 109 -10.57 -8.39 12.40
N ASN A 110 -11.60 -8.54 13.23
CA ASN A 110 -12.16 -9.87 13.53
C ASN A 110 -12.69 -10.54 12.27
N ASP A 111 -13.46 -9.82 11.44
CA ASP A 111 -14.01 -10.37 10.19
C ASP A 111 -12.89 -10.86 9.26
N VAL A 112 -11.82 -10.06 9.11
CA VAL A 112 -10.63 -10.43 8.31
C VAL A 112 -9.92 -11.65 8.89
N ILE A 113 -9.74 -11.72 10.21
CA ILE A 113 -9.07 -12.84 10.89
C ILE A 113 -9.92 -14.12 10.79
N ASP A 114 -11.24 -14.02 10.88
CA ASP A 114 -12.17 -15.14 10.75
C ASP A 114 -12.26 -15.64 9.30
N GLY A 115 -11.95 -14.77 8.32
CA GLY A 115 -11.73 -15.13 6.92
C GLY A 115 -10.44 -15.94 6.67
N GLY A 116 -9.52 -15.99 7.64
CA GLY A 116 -8.33 -16.83 7.62
C GLY A 116 -7.07 -16.17 7.05
N VAL A 117 -6.05 -17.00 6.82
CA VAL A 117 -4.69 -16.55 6.51
C VAL A 117 -4.59 -15.72 5.23
N ASP A 118 -5.33 -16.09 4.18
CA ASP A 118 -5.26 -15.42 2.88
C ASP A 118 -5.85 -13.99 2.94
N GLU A 119 -6.98 -13.81 3.63
CA GLU A 119 -7.62 -12.51 3.83
C GLU A 119 -6.73 -11.58 4.66
N VAL A 120 -6.13 -12.11 5.74
CA VAL A 120 -5.15 -11.37 6.53
C VAL A 120 -3.95 -10.97 5.68
N ALA A 121 -3.38 -11.89 4.90
CA ALA A 121 -2.24 -11.60 4.03
C ALA A 121 -2.58 -10.53 2.97
N ALA A 122 -3.80 -10.54 2.42
CA ALA A 122 -4.26 -9.54 1.48
C ALA A 122 -4.26 -8.13 2.11
N VAL A 123 -4.87 -7.96 3.29
CA VAL A 123 -4.92 -6.67 4.00
C VAL A 123 -3.52 -6.19 4.41
N LEU A 124 -2.66 -7.10 4.88
CA LEU A 124 -1.29 -6.77 5.29
C LEU A 124 -0.42 -6.26 4.14
N THR A 125 -0.73 -6.63 2.89
CA THR A 125 0.11 -6.34 1.71
C THR A 125 -0.47 -5.36 0.71
N SER A 126 -1.76 -5.04 0.81
CA SER A 126 -2.43 -4.19 -0.17
C SER A 126 -2.13 -2.69 0.04
N PRO A 127 -1.80 -1.92 -1.02
CA PRO A 127 -1.60 -0.49 -0.90
C PRO A 127 -2.90 0.32 -0.84
N ASP A 128 -4.09 -0.31 -0.94
CA ASP A 128 -5.35 0.41 -0.96
C ASP A 128 -5.64 1.18 0.34
N GLU A 129 -6.51 2.18 0.23
CA GLU A 129 -6.87 3.09 1.32
C GLU A 129 -7.45 2.34 2.53
N HIS A 130 -8.35 1.38 2.30
CA HIS A 130 -8.98 0.63 3.38
C HIS A 130 -7.98 -0.25 4.14
N SER A 131 -7.13 -0.97 3.42
CA SER A 131 -6.05 -1.76 4.01
C SER A 131 -5.01 -0.89 4.73
N SER A 132 -4.76 0.33 4.23
CA SER A 132 -3.91 1.31 4.90
C SER A 132 -4.49 1.75 6.25
N GLU A 133 -5.78 2.03 6.32
CA GLU A 133 -6.49 2.35 7.56
C GLU A 133 -6.52 1.19 8.55
N LEU A 134 -6.75 -0.04 8.07
CA LEU A 134 -6.69 -1.25 8.90
C LEU A 134 -5.28 -1.46 9.48
N ARG A 135 -4.22 -1.30 8.67
CA ARG A 135 -2.83 -1.40 9.16
C ARG A 135 -2.47 -0.33 10.20
N GLN A 136 -3.04 0.88 10.12
CA GLN A 136 -2.86 1.90 11.16
C GLN A 136 -3.49 1.48 12.49
N ASN A 137 -4.55 0.67 12.44
CA ASN A 137 -5.31 0.17 13.60
C ASN A 137 -5.09 -1.35 13.80
N THR A 138 -3.87 -1.81 13.55
CA THR A 138 -3.52 -3.24 13.48
C THR A 138 -3.55 -3.95 14.84
N PRO A 139 -4.15 -5.15 14.95
CA PRO A 139 -4.10 -5.99 16.15
C PRO A 139 -2.83 -6.84 16.24
N PHE A 140 -1.91 -6.76 15.28
CA PHE A 140 -0.71 -7.59 15.25
C PHE A 140 0.46 -7.04 16.10
N ALA A 141 0.16 -6.16 17.06
CA ALA A 141 1.15 -5.63 17.99
C ALA A 141 1.83 -6.77 18.78
N GLY A 142 3.17 -6.77 18.77
CA GLY A 142 3.98 -7.76 19.47
C GLY A 142 4.13 -9.12 18.77
N VAL A 143 3.52 -9.33 17.60
CA VAL A 143 3.77 -10.55 16.79
C VAL A 143 5.20 -10.57 16.27
N LEU A 144 5.69 -9.44 15.79
CA LEU A 144 7.07 -9.31 15.35
C LEU A 144 7.97 -8.97 16.56
N PRO A 145 9.02 -9.74 16.86
CA PRO A 145 9.98 -9.40 17.90
C PRO A 145 10.64 -8.04 17.64
N ASP A 146 10.98 -7.30 18.70
CA ASP A 146 11.56 -5.95 18.59
C ASP A 146 12.83 -5.90 17.73
N ARG A 147 13.69 -6.93 17.85
CA ARG A 147 14.90 -7.07 17.02
C ARG A 147 14.55 -7.10 15.54
N ASP A 148 13.56 -7.90 15.17
CA ASP A 148 13.13 -8.05 13.78
C ASP A 148 12.44 -6.79 13.29
N ARG A 149 11.61 -6.17 14.13
CA ARG A 149 10.98 -4.86 13.84
C ARG A 149 12.01 -3.78 13.53
N VAL A 150 13.08 -3.67 14.35
CA VAL A 150 14.17 -2.71 14.11
C VAL A 150 14.89 -3.00 12.80
N GLN A 151 15.14 -4.28 12.48
CA GLN A 151 15.78 -4.66 11.23
C GLN A 151 14.91 -4.31 10.01
N VAL A 152 13.60 -4.56 10.09
CA VAL A 152 12.63 -4.24 9.04
C VAL A 152 12.59 -2.72 8.80
N LEU A 153 12.51 -1.91 9.87
CA LEU A 153 12.53 -0.45 9.76
C LEU A 153 13.85 0.10 9.17
N ARG A 154 14.99 -0.52 9.50
CA ARG A 154 16.27 -0.18 8.88
C ARG A 154 16.26 -0.47 7.38
N SER A 155 15.80 -1.65 6.98
CA SER A 155 15.70 -2.03 5.57
C SER A 155 14.75 -1.12 4.79
N PHE A 156 13.65 -0.68 5.41
CA PHE A 156 12.75 0.30 4.82
C PHE A 156 13.47 1.63 4.57
N ARG A 157 14.23 2.14 5.55
CA ARG A 157 14.99 3.39 5.39
C ARG A 157 15.95 3.29 4.21
N GLU A 158 16.75 2.22 4.14
CA GLU A 158 17.70 1.99 3.05
C GLU A 158 17.02 1.83 1.68
N HIS A 159 15.85 1.20 1.63
CA HIS A 159 15.04 1.10 0.41
C HIS A 159 14.51 2.48 -0.02
N TRP A 160 13.89 3.21 0.91
CA TRP A 160 13.32 4.52 0.67
C TRP A 160 14.38 5.51 0.17
N ASP A 161 15.54 5.55 0.82
CA ASP A 161 16.65 6.44 0.47
C ASP A 161 17.16 6.13 -0.94
N ARG A 162 17.31 4.84 -1.32
CA ARG A 162 17.70 4.46 -2.69
C ARG A 162 16.65 4.86 -3.75
N LYS A 163 15.37 4.66 -3.45
CA LYS A 163 14.26 4.99 -4.37
C LYS A 163 14.16 6.50 -4.61
N HIS A 164 14.45 7.32 -3.60
CA HIS A 164 14.30 8.79 -3.65
C HIS A 164 15.62 9.55 -3.87
N ALA A 165 16.78 8.91 -3.78
CA ALA A 165 18.06 9.47 -4.22
C ALA A 165 18.31 9.27 -5.73
N ALA A 166 17.53 8.41 -6.38
CA ALA A 166 17.57 8.15 -7.81
C ALA A 166 16.49 8.94 -8.61
N ALA A 167 15.77 9.84 -7.93
CA ALA A 167 14.82 10.79 -8.50
C ALA A 167 15.40 12.21 -8.39
#